data_AF-A0AAV0W8M0-F1
#
_entry.id   AF-A0AAV0W8M0-F1
#
_cell.length_a   1.000
_cell.length_b   1.000
_cell.length_c   1.000
_cell.angle_alpha   90.00
_cell.angle_beta   90.00
_cell.angle_gamma   90.00
#
_symmetry.space_group_name_H-M   'P 1'
#
loop_
_entity.id
_entity.type
_entity.pdbx_description
1 polymer ?
#
loop_
_entity_poly.entity_id
_entity_poly.type
_entity_poly.pdbx_seq_one_letter_code
_entity_poly.pdbx_strand_id
1 'polypeptide(L)'
;MGQEDKVECTVCGGIFSIDHGGKSNINQHIKTNRHKLTSDAEKSQKVSDFFNTKSFNENQNNLSADEGVFAYYHICKHNHSIRSMDCTSQLVRKLFNKKFSYGKTKTA
;
A
#
# COMPACT_ATOMS: atom_id res chain seq x y z
N MET A 1 28.05 -35.21 -10.75
CA MET A 1 26.97 -36.21 -10.70
C MET A 1 26.34 -36.11 -9.31
N GLY A 2 25.10 -35.70 -9.09
CA GLY A 2 24.03 -35.19 -9.95
C GLY A 2 23.06 -34.41 -9.03
N GLN A 3 22.60 -33.24 -9.46
CA GLN A 3 21.54 -32.48 -8.81
C GLN A 3 20.28 -32.59 -9.68
N GLU A 4 19.91 -33.79 -10.08
CA GLU A 4 18.97 -34.01 -11.20
C GLU A 4 17.54 -34.28 -10.70
N ASP A 5 17.37 -34.51 -9.39
CA ASP A 5 16.13 -35.05 -8.84
C ASP A 5 15.39 -34.09 -7.91
N LYS A 6 15.80 -32.81 -7.88
CA LYS A 6 15.10 -31.73 -7.16
C LYS A 6 14.35 -30.86 -8.15
N VAL A 7 13.04 -30.76 -7.98
CA VAL A 7 12.19 -29.90 -8.79
C VAL A 7 11.59 -28.78 -7.95
N GLU A 8 11.34 -27.65 -8.58
CA GLU A 8 10.66 -26.51 -7.96
C GLU A 8 9.20 -26.46 -8.42
N CYS A 9 8.28 -26.31 -7.47
CA CYS A 9 6.89 -26.04 -7.76
C CYS A 9 6.71 -24.55 -8.09
N THR A 10 6.24 -24.23 -9.29
CA THR A 10 5.93 -22.86 -9.73
C THR A 10 4.80 -22.21 -8.94
N VAL A 11 3.86 -23.01 -8.40
CA VAL A 11 2.69 -22.52 -7.66
C VAL A 11 3.04 -22.08 -6.24
N CYS A 12 3.92 -22.83 -5.55
CA CYS A 12 4.27 -22.51 -4.16
C CYS A 12 5.75 -22.17 -3.92
N GLY A 13 6.54 -22.01 -4.99
CA GLY A 13 7.99 -21.75 -4.93
C GLY A 13 8.78 -22.84 -4.22
N GLY A 14 8.21 -24.05 -4.20
CA GLY A 14 8.64 -25.09 -3.29
C GLY A 14 9.52 -26.13 -3.93
N ILE A 15 10.77 -26.26 -3.46
CA ILE A 15 11.69 -27.30 -3.94
C ILE A 15 11.39 -28.63 -3.23
N PHE A 16 11.16 -29.70 -4.00
CA PHE A 16 10.98 -31.05 -3.49
C PHE A 16 11.67 -32.08 -4.40
N SER A 17 12.01 -33.25 -3.87
CA SER A 17 12.72 -34.29 -4.63
C SER A 17 11.77 -35.33 -5.21
N ILE A 18 12.06 -35.81 -6.43
CA ILE A 18 11.27 -36.81 -7.16
C ILE A 18 12.00 -38.17 -7.27
N ASP A 19 13.27 -38.24 -6.86
CA ASP A 19 14.22 -39.33 -7.08
C ASP A 19 13.65 -40.76 -6.96
N HIS A 20 12.98 -41.08 -5.84
CA HIS A 20 12.45 -42.44 -5.62
C HIS A 20 10.94 -42.58 -5.82
N GLY A 21 10.19 -41.48 -5.71
CA GLY A 21 8.73 -41.52 -5.63
C GLY A 21 8.02 -41.05 -6.88
N GLY A 22 8.72 -40.41 -7.82
CA GLY A 22 8.12 -40.00 -9.08
C GLY A 22 6.85 -39.16 -8.88
N LYS A 23 5.75 -39.66 -9.47
CA LYS A 23 4.40 -39.09 -9.36
C LYS A 23 3.83 -39.09 -7.93
N SER A 24 4.24 -40.03 -7.08
CA SER A 24 3.79 -40.10 -5.69
C SER A 24 4.24 -38.86 -4.91
N ASN A 25 5.49 -38.44 -5.10
CA ASN A 25 6.05 -37.26 -4.44
C ASN A 25 5.36 -35.97 -4.89
N ILE A 26 4.95 -35.89 -6.17
CA ILE A 26 4.15 -34.77 -6.69
C ILE A 26 2.78 -34.74 -6.01
N ASN A 27 2.09 -35.88 -5.93
CA ASN A 27 0.77 -35.94 -5.30
C ASN A 27 0.85 -35.63 -3.79
N GLN A 28 1.92 -36.08 -3.12
CA GLN A 28 2.18 -35.72 -1.74
C GLN A 28 2.44 -34.22 -1.59
N HIS A 29 3.24 -33.63 -2.48
CA HIS A 29 3.51 -32.19 -2.51
C HIS A 29 2.23 -31.37 -2.65
N ILE A 30 1.34 -31.71 -3.61
CA ILE A 30 0.06 -31.01 -3.83
C ILE A 30 -0.83 -31.05 -2.57
N LYS A 31 -0.75 -32.14 -1.80
CA LYS A 31 -1.52 -32.29 -0.54
C LYS A 31 -0.95 -31.47 0.63
N THR A 32 0.29 -30.97 0.53
CA THR A 32 0.90 -30.18 1.59
C THR A 32 0.14 -28.88 1.84
N ASN A 33 0.12 -28.44 3.11
CA ASN A 33 -0.56 -27.20 3.48
C ASN A 33 0.03 -25.99 2.75
N ARG A 34 1.34 -25.96 2.52
CA ARG A 34 1.96 -24.84 1.77
C ARG A 34 1.38 -24.71 0.38
N HIS A 35 1.30 -25.82 -0.38
CA HIS A 35 0.74 -25.79 -1.73
C HIS A 35 -0.71 -25.33 -1.72
N LYS A 36 -1.55 -25.90 -0.84
CA LYS A 36 -2.96 -25.52 -0.71
C LYS A 36 -3.15 -24.03 -0.38
N LEU A 37 -2.45 -23.53 0.64
CA LEU A 37 -2.54 -22.13 1.06
C LEU A 37 -2.13 -21.18 -0.06
N THR A 38 -1.05 -21.48 -0.79
CA THR A 38 -0.63 -20.62 -1.90
C THR A 38 -1.61 -20.71 -3.07
N SER A 39 -2.08 -21.90 -3.43
CA SER A 39 -3.10 -22.06 -4.48
C SER A 39 -4.43 -21.37 -4.15
N ASP A 40 -4.81 -21.34 -2.88
CA ASP A 40 -6.03 -20.64 -2.44
C ASP A 40 -5.82 -19.12 -2.38
N ALA A 41 -4.61 -18.67 -2.03
CA ALA A 41 -4.25 -17.25 -2.09
C ALA A 41 -4.24 -16.71 -3.53
N GLU A 42 -3.79 -17.50 -4.52
CA GLU A 42 -3.84 -17.12 -5.93
C GLU A 42 -5.27 -16.94 -6.48
N LYS A 43 -6.24 -17.65 -5.91
CA LYS A 43 -7.68 -17.49 -6.23
C LYS A 43 -8.30 -16.29 -5.56
N SER A 44 -7.64 -15.73 -4.54
CA SER A 44 -8.11 -14.56 -3.82
C SER A 44 -7.85 -13.29 -4.63
N GLN A 45 -8.66 -12.26 -4.41
CA GLN A 45 -8.45 -10.96 -5.05
C GLN A 45 -7.08 -10.42 -4.65
N LYS A 46 -6.31 -9.93 -5.62
CA LYS A 46 -5.02 -9.34 -5.31
C LYS A 46 -5.26 -8.02 -4.60
N VAL A 47 -4.41 -7.68 -3.64
CA VAL A 47 -4.49 -6.38 -2.95
C VAL A 47 -4.37 -5.22 -3.96
N SER A 48 -3.64 -5.44 -5.06
CA SER A 48 -3.57 -4.52 -6.20
C SER A 48 -4.93 -4.15 -6.79
N ASP A 49 -5.89 -5.06 -6.75
CA ASP A 49 -7.20 -4.88 -7.38
C ASP A 49 -8.08 -3.89 -6.60
N PHE A 50 -7.77 -3.66 -5.33
CA PHE A 50 -8.42 -2.64 -4.50
C PHE A 50 -7.83 -1.25 -4.68
N PHE A 51 -6.61 -1.15 -5.22
CA PHE A 51 -6.01 0.14 -5.51
C PHE A 51 -6.51 0.65 -6.86
N ASN A 52 -7.18 1.80 -6.80
CA ASN A 52 -7.65 2.46 -8.00
C ASN A 52 -6.44 3.00 -8.79
N THR A 53 -6.11 2.35 -9.90
CA THR A 53 -5.01 2.71 -10.80
C THR A 53 -5.39 3.82 -11.77
N LYS A 54 -6.52 4.51 -11.54
CA LYS A 54 -6.89 5.69 -12.34
C LYS A 54 -5.74 6.68 -12.29
N SER A 55 -5.17 6.96 -13.45
CA SER A 55 -4.24 8.06 -13.64
C SER A 55 -5.00 9.34 -13.31
N PHE A 56 -4.71 9.93 -12.17
CA PHE A 56 -5.22 11.24 -11.81
C PHE A 56 -4.71 12.26 -12.84
N ASN A 57 -5.53 13.25 -13.16
CA ASN A 57 -5.06 14.40 -13.92
C ASN A 57 -3.96 15.12 -13.11
N GLU A 58 -3.00 15.77 -13.77
CA GLU A 58 -1.93 16.54 -13.10
C GLU A 58 -2.48 17.49 -12.03
N ASN A 59 -3.63 18.12 -12.28
CA ASN A 59 -4.32 18.98 -11.31
C ASN A 59 -4.77 18.23 -10.05
N GLN A 60 -5.28 17.01 -10.19
CA GLN A 60 -5.70 16.19 -9.06
C GLN A 60 -4.50 15.69 -8.26
N ASN A 61 -3.39 15.38 -8.94
CA ASN A 61 -2.16 14.98 -8.29
C ASN A 61 -1.56 16.13 -7.45
N ASN A 62 -1.51 17.35 -8.02
CA ASN A 62 -1.06 18.54 -7.32
C ASN A 62 -1.94 18.85 -6.09
N LEU A 63 -3.27 18.77 -6.24
CA LEU A 63 -4.19 18.94 -5.12
C LEU A 63 -3.97 17.90 -4.01
N SER A 64 -3.78 16.64 -4.38
CA SER A 64 -3.52 15.57 -3.39
C SER A 64 -2.20 15.78 -2.65
N ALA A 65 -1.17 16.25 -3.35
CA ALA A 65 0.11 16.61 -2.74
C ALA A 65 -0.05 17.78 -1.74
N ASP A 66 -0.80 18.82 -2.11
CA ASP A 66 -1.07 19.97 -1.26
C ASP A 66 -1.87 19.58 0.00
N GLU A 67 -2.90 18.73 -0.13
CA GLU A 67 -3.66 18.17 0.99
C GLU A 67 -2.78 17.31 1.91
N GLY A 68 -1.87 16.50 1.34
CA GLY A 68 -0.92 15.70 2.08
C GLY A 68 0.04 16.55 2.92
N VAL A 69 0.60 17.61 2.33
CA VAL A 69 1.46 18.57 3.04
C VAL A 69 0.69 19.26 4.17
N PHE A 70 -0.56 19.66 3.91
CA PHE A 70 -1.43 20.28 4.91
C PHE A 70 -1.66 19.36 6.11
N ALA A 71 -2.03 18.10 5.87
CA ALA A 71 -2.27 17.11 6.91
C ALA A 71 -1.00 16.80 7.71
N TYR A 72 0.11 16.52 7.03
CA TYR A 72 1.39 16.22 7.66
C TYR A 72 1.88 17.36 8.55
N TYR A 73 1.83 18.60 8.06
CA TYR A 73 2.27 19.75 8.84
C TYR A 73 1.44 19.92 10.12
N HIS A 74 0.11 19.78 10.04
CA HIS A 74 -0.76 19.87 11.22
C HIS A 74 -0.50 18.76 12.24
N ILE A 75 -0.34 17.52 11.78
CA ILE A 75 -0.14 16.36 12.65
C ILE A 75 1.26 16.42 13.29
N CYS A 76 2.30 16.63 12.50
CA CYS A 76 3.69 16.50 12.95
C CYS A 76 4.27 17.77 13.59
N LYS A 77 3.80 18.97 13.23
CA LYS A 77 4.36 20.22 13.78
C LYS A 77 3.58 20.79 14.96
N HIS A 78 2.28 20.57 15.01
CA HIS A 78 1.41 21.21 16.01
C HIS A 78 0.80 20.26 17.04
N ASN A 79 1.13 18.95 16.99
CA ASN A 79 0.66 17.92 17.92
C ASN A 79 -0.81 18.13 18.37
N HIS A 80 -1.67 18.36 17.38
CA HIS A 80 -3.12 18.58 17.51
C HIS A 80 -3.56 19.80 18.34
N SER A 81 -3.75 20.93 17.65
CA SER A 81 -4.97 21.72 17.85
C SER A 81 -5.35 22.49 16.58
N ILE A 82 -6.55 22.23 16.06
CA ILE A 82 -7.19 23.03 14.99
C ILE A 82 -7.39 24.49 15.45
N ARG A 83 -7.24 24.74 16.75
CA ARG A 83 -7.28 26.07 17.38
C ARG A 83 -6.08 26.94 17.03
N SER A 84 -4.98 26.36 16.53
CA SER A 84 -3.81 27.09 16.02
C SER A 84 -4.00 27.54 14.57
N MET A 85 -5.16 28.14 14.26
CA MET A 85 -5.57 28.48 12.88
C MET A 85 -4.69 29.58 12.24
N ASP A 86 -3.81 30.21 13.03
CA ASP A 86 -2.81 31.17 12.54
C ASP A 86 -1.80 30.51 11.58
N CYS A 87 -1.34 29.28 11.85
CA CYS A 87 -0.45 28.57 10.92
C CYS A 87 -1.22 27.98 9.74
N THR A 88 -2.43 27.49 10.00
CA THR A 88 -3.35 26.94 9.00
C THR A 88 -3.67 27.97 7.92
N SER A 89 -4.00 29.20 8.32
CA SER A 89 -4.34 30.27 7.37
C SER A 89 -3.17 30.65 6.44
N GLN A 90 -1.93 30.59 6.94
CA GLN A 90 -0.73 30.81 6.13
C GLN A 90 -0.49 29.68 5.13
N LEU A 91 -0.71 28.42 5.53
CA LEU A 91 -0.60 27.28 4.64
C LEU A 91 -1.69 27.30 3.57
N VAL A 92 -2.94 27.58 3.95
CA VAL A 92 -4.05 27.70 3.00
C VAL A 92 -3.80 28.82 1.99
N ARG A 93 -3.18 29.93 2.40
CA ARG A 93 -2.73 30.99 1.47
C ARG A 93 -1.72 30.52 0.44
N LYS A 94 -0.80 29.64 0.83
CA LYS A 94 0.27 29.15 -0.06
C LYS A 94 -0.22 28.04 -0.99
N LEU A 95 -1.02 27.12 -0.47
CA LEU A 95 -1.40 25.88 -1.15
C LEU A 95 -2.70 26.02 -1.95
N PHE A 96 -3.74 26.65 -1.39
CA PHE A 96 -5.08 26.60 -2.00
C PHE A 96 -5.60 27.96 -2.49
N ASN A 97 -5.50 29.00 -1.66
CA ASN A 97 -6.08 30.31 -1.99
C ASN A 97 -5.29 31.47 -1.38
N LYS A 98 -4.55 32.19 -2.23
CA LYS A 98 -3.73 33.37 -1.83
C LYS A 98 -4.50 34.48 -1.13
N LYS A 99 -5.80 34.62 -1.38
CA LYS A 99 -6.67 35.64 -0.77
C LYS A 99 -7.36 35.16 0.51
N PHE A 100 -7.12 33.92 0.95
CA PHE A 100 -7.72 33.39 2.17
C PHE A 100 -7.35 34.25 3.37
N SER A 101 -8.32 34.70 4.16
CA SER A 101 -8.04 35.44 5.40
C SER A 101 -8.96 34.97 6.49
N TYR A 102 -8.42 34.67 7.66
CA TYR A 102 -9.20 34.32 8.83
C TYR A 102 -9.56 35.61 9.60
N GLY A 103 -10.83 35.74 10.00
CA GLY A 103 -11.30 36.85 10.82
C GLY A 103 -10.86 36.66 12.27
N LYS A 104 -9.96 37.51 12.77
CA LYS A 104 -9.58 37.52 14.18
C LYS A 104 -10.66 38.26 14.98
N THR A 105 -11.29 37.60 15.94
CA THR A 105 -12.14 38.29 16.92
C THR A 105 -11.24 39.06 17.89
N LYS A 106 -11.62 40.30 18.21
CA LYS A 106 -10.90 41.10 19.22
C LYS A 106 -11.01 40.38 20.55
N THR A 107 -9.88 40.15 21.21
CA THR A 107 -9.88 39.77 22.64
C THR A 107 -10.36 40.99 23.42
N ALA A 108 -11.46 40.84 24.16
CA ALA A 108 -12.02 41.87 25.02
C ALA A 108 -11.11 42.18 26.20
#